data_AF-A0A2E1INR9-F1
#
_entry.id   AF-A0A2E1INR9-F1
#
_cell.length_a   1.000
_cell.length_b   1.000
_cell.length_c   1.000
_cell.angle_alpha   90.00
_cell.angle_beta   90.00
_cell.angle_gamma   90.00
#
_symmetry.space_group_name_H-M   'P 1'
#
loop_
_entity.id
_entity.type
_entity.pdbx_description
1 polymer ?
#
loop_
_entity_poly.entity_id
_entity_poly.type
_entity_poly.pdbx_seq_one_letter_code
_entity_poly.pdbx_strand_id
1 'polypeptide(L)'
;MDVEARVAIPLLEYAPITQNSLRTGVPNLRVGSEEGSRAYSLEIAADRDNLDTVIESSYRQIFFHAFKTDRDVNLESQLKDGQITVRDFIRGLVLSDTFKRTFYGFNSNYKVVRHLCERLLGRKVNGKGEELSWSIV
;
A
#
# COMPACT_ATOMS: atom_id res chain seq x y z
N MET A 1 22.82 9.39 4.62
CA MET A 1 22.88 9.66 6.09
C MET A 1 21.75 8.85 6.67
N ASP A 2 21.96 7.54 6.60
CA ASP A 2 20.93 6.53 6.70
C ASP A 2 20.66 6.25 8.16
N VAL A 3 19.40 6.43 8.55
CA VAL A 3 18.93 6.09 9.88
C VAL A 3 18.86 4.56 9.91
N GLU A 4 19.98 3.94 10.28
CA GLU A 4 20.06 2.53 10.67
C GLU A 4 19.06 2.32 11.81
N ALA A 5 17.88 1.83 11.46
CA ALA A 5 16.92 1.33 12.42
C ALA A 5 17.60 0.16 13.15
N ARG A 6 17.98 0.41 14.40
CA ARG A 6 18.64 -0.55 15.30
C ARG A 6 17.69 -1.68 15.67
N VAL A 7 17.41 -2.58 14.74
CA VAL A 7 16.95 -3.93 15.03
C VAL A 7 18.22 -4.76 15.19
N ALA A 8 18.39 -5.46 16.32
CA ALA A 8 19.62 -6.16 16.67
C ALA A 8 20.04 -7.28 15.70
N ILE A 9 19.21 -7.58 14.69
CA ILE A 9 19.46 -8.52 13.61
C ILE A 9 19.23 -7.78 12.28
N PRO A 10 20.24 -7.68 11.39
CA PRO A 10 20.07 -7.05 10.09
C PRO A 10 19.12 -7.87 9.21
N LEU A 11 18.40 -7.19 8.32
CA LEU A 11 17.56 -7.85 7.32
C LEU A 11 18.41 -8.70 6.37
N LEU A 12 17.83 -9.79 5.87
CA LEU A 12 18.48 -10.65 4.88
C LEU A 12 18.63 -9.88 3.57
N GLU A 13 19.86 -9.75 3.08
CA GLU A 13 20.11 -9.17 1.76
C GLU A 13 19.56 -10.09 0.66
N TYR A 14 18.87 -9.50 -0.32
CA TYR A 14 18.32 -10.22 -1.47
C TYR A 14 18.60 -9.46 -2.76
N ALA A 15 18.93 -10.20 -3.83
CA ALA A 15 19.11 -9.62 -5.16
C ALA A 15 17.75 -9.31 -5.81
N PRO A 16 17.55 -8.10 -6.38
CA PRO A 16 16.34 -7.79 -7.11
C PRO A 16 16.25 -8.62 -8.39
N ILE A 17 15.05 -9.08 -8.72
CA ILE A 17 14.78 -9.71 -10.02
C ILE A 17 14.48 -8.61 -11.04
N THR A 18 14.73 -8.87 -12.32
CA THR A 18 14.40 -7.92 -13.39
C THR A 18 12.88 -7.73 -13.46
N GLN A 19 12.41 -6.53 -13.12
CA GLN A 19 11.01 -6.13 -13.25
C GLN A 19 10.93 -4.83 -14.06
N ASN A 20 9.94 -4.73 -14.96
CA ASN A 20 9.73 -3.50 -15.74
C ASN A 20 9.48 -2.28 -14.85
N SER A 21 8.81 -2.46 -13.70
CA SER A 21 8.54 -1.41 -12.71
C SER A 21 9.79 -0.93 -11.95
N LEU A 22 10.88 -1.70 -11.95
CA LEU A 22 12.10 -1.41 -11.19
C LEU A 22 13.31 -1.13 -12.09
N ARG A 23 13.12 -1.06 -13.42
CA ARG A 23 14.21 -0.76 -14.35
C ARG A 23 14.60 0.71 -14.22
N THR A 24 15.57 0.97 -13.34
CA THR A 24 16.18 2.28 -13.15
C THR A 24 16.67 2.83 -14.49
N GLY A 25 16.30 4.09 -14.80
CA GLY A 25 16.68 4.76 -16.05
C GLY A 25 15.78 4.49 -17.26
N VAL A 26 14.71 3.71 -17.11
CA VAL A 26 13.68 3.58 -18.15
C VAL A 26 12.43 4.31 -17.68
N PRO A 27 12.17 5.51 -18.21
CA PRO A 27 10.90 6.15 -17.96
C PRO A 27 9.80 5.23 -18.47
N ASN A 28 8.74 5.06 -17.67
CA ASN A 28 7.51 4.42 -18.11
C ASN A 28 6.90 5.28 -19.24
N LEU A 29 7.37 5.10 -20.47
CA LEU A 29 6.97 5.87 -21.65
C LEU A 29 5.53 5.57 -22.11
N ARG A 30 4.72 4.91 -21.27
CA ARG A 30 3.32 4.65 -21.58
C ARG A 30 2.59 5.99 -21.59
N VAL A 31 2.30 6.47 -22.80
CA VAL A 31 1.35 7.56 -23.03
C VAL A 31 -0.02 7.11 -22.52
N GLY A 32 -0.72 7.99 -21.82
CA GLY A 32 -2.00 7.70 -21.14
C GLY A 32 -2.95 6.89 -22.03
N SER A 33 -3.09 5.61 -21.70
CA SER A 33 -4.04 4.70 -22.33
C SER A 33 -5.24 4.57 -21.42
N GLU A 34 -6.42 4.29 -21.96
CA GLU A 34 -7.64 4.00 -21.18
C GLU A 34 -7.48 2.77 -20.26
N GLU A 35 -6.47 1.92 -20.53
CA GLU A 35 -6.06 0.79 -19.70
C GLU A 35 -5.18 1.19 -18.50
N GLY A 36 -4.68 2.43 -18.48
CA GLY A 36 -3.79 2.94 -17.43
C GLY A 36 -4.47 3.13 -16.07
N SER A 37 -3.73 2.93 -14.99
CA SER A 37 -4.21 3.22 -13.64
C SER A 37 -4.60 4.71 -13.53
N ARG A 38 -5.82 4.99 -13.05
CA ARG A 38 -6.26 6.35 -12.76
C ARG A 38 -5.46 6.89 -11.59
N ALA A 39 -4.41 7.65 -11.88
CA ALA A 39 -3.62 8.32 -10.86
C ALA A 39 -4.41 9.51 -10.33
N TYR A 40 -4.90 9.40 -9.09
CA TYR A 40 -5.48 10.54 -8.38
C TYR A 40 -4.34 11.35 -7.77
N SER A 41 -3.92 12.41 -8.47
CA SER A 41 -2.94 13.35 -7.92
C SER A 41 -3.54 14.12 -6.73
N LEU A 42 -2.70 14.47 -5.76
CA LEU A 42 -3.11 15.19 -4.56
C LEU A 42 -3.73 16.56 -4.88
N GLU A 43 -3.36 17.17 -6.01
CA GLU A 43 -3.97 18.41 -6.54
C GLU A 43 -5.45 18.25 -6.87
N ILE A 44 -5.89 17.04 -7.25
CA ILE A 44 -7.29 16.72 -7.50
C ILE A 44 -7.99 16.54 -6.14
N ALA A 45 -7.30 16.07 -5.10
CA ALA A 45 -7.85 15.76 -3.77
C ALA A 45 -8.18 16.99 -2.90
N ALA A 46 -7.96 18.21 -3.40
CA ALA A 46 -8.39 19.43 -2.71
C ALA A 46 -9.91 19.65 -2.79
N ASP A 47 -10.60 19.05 -3.77
CA ASP A 47 -12.06 19.11 -3.89
C ASP A 47 -12.74 18.03 -3.02
N ARG A 48 -13.85 18.39 -2.36
CA ARG A 48 -14.60 17.48 -1.48
C ARG A 48 -15.13 16.24 -2.19
N ASP A 49 -15.55 16.36 -3.46
CA ASP A 49 -16.04 15.24 -4.26
C ASP A 49 -14.89 14.27 -4.59
N ASN A 50 -13.70 14.84 -4.83
CA ASN A 50 -12.52 14.04 -5.09
C ASN A 50 -11.98 13.34 -3.83
N LEU A 51 -12.16 13.91 -2.63
CA LEU A 51 -11.79 13.23 -1.37
C LEU A 51 -12.58 11.94 -1.16
N ASP A 52 -13.88 11.93 -1.45
CA ASP A 52 -14.69 10.72 -1.31
C ASP A 52 -14.24 9.65 -2.31
N THR A 53 -13.87 10.06 -3.53
CA THR A 53 -13.25 9.19 -4.54
C THR A 53 -11.89 8.64 -4.09
N VAL A 54 -11.06 9.45 -3.42
CA VAL A 54 -9.78 9.02 -2.85
C VAL A 54 -9.99 8.01 -1.71
N ILE A 55 -11.00 8.22 -0.86
CA ILE A 55 -11.34 7.28 0.20
C ILE A 55 -11.80 5.94 -0.39
N GLU A 56 -12.74 5.98 -1.32
CA GLU A 56 -13.26 4.79 -1.99
C GLU A 56 -12.17 4.01 -2.72
N SER A 57 -11.30 4.70 -3.46
CA SER A 57 -10.17 4.07 -4.16
C SER A 57 -9.15 3.48 -3.19
N SER A 58 -8.89 4.13 -2.05
CA SER A 58 -8.00 3.61 -1.00
C SER A 58 -8.53 2.33 -0.38
N TYR A 59 -9.83 2.24 -0.08
CA TYR A 59 -10.46 1.01 0.38
C TYR A 59 -10.37 -0.11 -0.66
N ARG A 60 -10.61 0.18 -1.94
CA ARG A 60 -10.47 -0.81 -3.04
C ARG A 60 -9.02 -1.25 -3.28
N GLN A 61 -8.07 -0.37 -3.00
CA GLN A 61 -6.65 -0.69 -3.14
C GLN A 61 -6.20 -1.70 -2.09
N ILE A 62 -6.61 -1.50 -0.83
CA ILE A 62 -6.18 -2.32 0.33
C ILE A 62 -7.06 -3.55 0.55
N PHE A 63 -8.39 -3.40 0.47
CA PHE A 63 -9.34 -4.47 0.72
C PHE A 63 -9.87 -5.06 -0.59
N PHE A 64 -10.15 -6.36 -0.59
CA PHE A 64 -10.82 -7.04 -1.72
C PHE A 64 -12.28 -6.59 -1.87
N HIS A 65 -12.96 -6.37 -0.75
CA HIS A 65 -14.32 -5.84 -0.67
C HIS A 65 -14.47 -5.03 0.62
N ALA A 66 -14.89 -3.77 0.51
CA ALA A 66 -15.14 -2.91 1.67
C ALA A 66 -16.64 -2.78 1.90
N PHE A 67 -17.20 -3.59 2.79
CA PHE A 67 -18.57 -3.39 3.24
C PHE A 67 -18.68 -2.06 3.98
N LYS A 68 -19.87 -1.45 3.96
CA LYS A 68 -20.10 -0.18 4.67
C LYS A 68 -19.85 -0.29 6.18
N THR A 69 -20.09 -1.46 6.76
CA THR A 69 -19.92 -1.72 8.20
C THR A 69 -18.46 -1.80 8.63
N ASP A 70 -17.57 -2.22 7.73
CA ASP A 70 -16.15 -2.44 8.01
C ASP A 70 -15.30 -1.17 7.82
N ARG A 71 -15.93 -0.06 7.41
CA ARG A 71 -15.28 1.23 7.21
C ARG A 71 -15.07 1.96 8.54
N ASP A 72 -13.90 2.57 8.68
CA ASP A 72 -13.53 3.31 9.88
C ASP A 72 -13.86 4.79 9.72
N VAL A 73 -15.02 5.18 10.26
CA VAL A 73 -15.57 6.54 10.15
C VAL A 73 -14.62 7.58 10.76
N ASN A 74 -13.89 7.23 11.82
CA ASN A 74 -12.96 8.16 12.46
C ASN A 74 -11.77 8.49 11.55
N LEU A 75 -11.21 7.47 10.90
CA LEU A 75 -10.12 7.63 9.94
C LEU A 75 -10.56 8.45 8.72
N GLU A 76 -11.78 8.23 8.23
CA GLU A 76 -12.36 9.02 7.13
C GLU A 76 -12.56 10.48 7.51
N SER A 77 -13.11 10.75 8.70
CA SER A 77 -13.27 12.11 9.21
C SER A 77 -11.94 12.82 9.38
N GLN A 78 -10.90 12.16 9.89
CA GLN A 78 -9.56 12.73 10.03
C GLN A 78 -8.95 13.11 8.68
N LEU A 79 -9.16 12.29 7.64
CA LEU A 79 -8.70 12.60 6.29
C LEU A 79 -9.49 13.76 5.68
N LYS A 80 -10.82 13.78 5.87
CA LYS A 80 -11.70 14.85 5.37
C LYS A 80 -11.42 16.21 6.03
N ASP A 81 -10.99 16.21 7.29
CA ASP A 81 -10.58 17.41 8.03
C ASP A 81 -9.12 17.82 7.73
N GLY A 82 -8.36 16.99 7.02
CA GLY A 82 -6.96 17.25 6.67
C GLY A 82 -5.97 17.06 7.84
N GLN A 83 -6.40 16.42 8.93
CA GLN A 83 -5.53 16.12 10.09
C GLN A 83 -4.48 15.06 9.75
N ILE A 84 -4.78 14.16 8.81
CA ILE A 84 -3.90 13.08 8.36
C ILE A 84 -3.67 13.17 6.85
N THR A 85 -2.51 12.70 6.40
CA THR A 85 -2.24 12.59 4.96
C THR A 85 -2.83 11.30 4.39
N VAL A 86 -2.96 11.21 3.06
CA VAL A 86 -3.37 9.96 2.38
C VAL A 86 -2.43 8.79 2.75
N ARG A 87 -1.13 9.06 2.96
CA ARG A 87 -0.17 8.05 3.39
C ARG A 87 -0.51 7.51 4.79
N ASP A 88 -0.89 8.39 5.70
CA ASP A 88 -1.29 8.02 7.06
C ASP A 88 -2.62 7.30 7.08
N PHE A 89 -3.55 7.70 6.20
CA PHE A 89 -4.81 6.98 6.00
C PHE A 89 -4.56 5.53 5.55
N ILE A 90 -3.71 5.30 4.54
CA ILE A 90 -3.35 3.94 4.09
C ILE A 90 -2.69 3.13 5.21
N ARG A 91 -1.82 3.74 6.01
CA ARG A 91 -1.24 3.08 7.19
C ARG A 91 -2.31 2.69 8.20
N GLY A 92 -3.25 3.58 8.49
CA GLY A 92 -4.40 3.32 9.36
C GLY A 92 -5.23 2.13 8.88
N LEU A 93 -5.52 2.06 7.58
CA LEU A 93 -6.27 0.95 6.99
C LEU A 93 -5.56 -0.41 7.15
N VAL A 94 -4.25 -0.46 6.93
CA VAL A 94 -3.47 -1.71 7.10
C VAL A 94 -3.35 -2.13 8.57
N LEU A 95 -3.34 -1.18 9.50
CA LEU A 95 -3.26 -1.46 10.94
C LEU A 95 -4.62 -1.71 11.59
N SER A 96 -5.72 -1.46 10.88
CA SER A 96 -7.10 -1.60 11.35
C SER A 96 -7.42 -3.03 11.81
N ASP A 97 -8.37 -3.13 12.75
CA ASP A 97 -8.90 -4.42 13.21
C ASP A 97 -9.54 -5.21 12.05
N THR A 98 -10.22 -4.52 11.13
CA THR A 98 -10.80 -5.10 9.91
C THR A 98 -9.75 -5.85 9.08
N PHE A 99 -8.59 -5.23 8.83
CA PHE A 99 -7.52 -5.87 8.06
C PHE A 99 -6.95 -7.08 8.80
N LYS A 100 -6.78 -6.96 10.12
CA LYS A 100 -6.28 -8.05 10.97
C LYS A 100 -7.22 -9.25 10.96
N ARG A 101 -8.52 -9.03 11.12
CA ARG A 101 -9.55 -10.08 11.18
C ARG A 101 -9.81 -10.71 9.82
N THR A 102 -9.80 -9.94 8.74
CA THR A 102 -10.17 -10.43 7.41
C THR A 102 -9.02 -11.05 6.64
N PHE A 103 -7.80 -10.55 6.82
CA PHE A 103 -6.66 -11.00 6.01
C PHE A 103 -5.52 -11.55 6.84
N TYR A 104 -5.01 -10.79 7.81
CA TYR A 104 -3.82 -11.19 8.57
C TYR A 104 -4.03 -12.50 9.35
N GLY A 105 -5.15 -12.63 10.06
CA GLY A 105 -5.44 -13.81 10.90
C GLY A 105 -5.62 -15.13 10.14
N PHE A 106 -5.85 -15.08 8.82
CA PHE A 106 -6.08 -16.28 8.00
C PHE A 106 -4.90 -16.65 7.10
N ASN A 107 -3.81 -15.86 7.12
CA ASN A 107 -2.67 -16.04 6.22
C ASN A 107 -1.36 -16.22 6.98
N SER A 108 -0.41 -16.90 6.36
CA SER A 108 0.96 -16.96 6.86
C SER A 108 1.69 -15.63 6.61
N ASN A 109 2.71 -15.33 7.42
CA ASN A 109 3.52 -14.11 7.28
C ASN A 109 4.03 -13.91 5.85
N TYR A 110 4.47 -14.98 5.18
CA TYR A 110 4.94 -14.93 3.79
C TYR A 110 3.85 -14.44 2.81
N LYS A 111 2.62 -14.95 2.94
CA LYS A 111 1.48 -14.52 2.10
C LYS A 111 1.10 -13.08 2.38
N VAL A 112 1.17 -12.66 3.64
CA VAL A 112 0.87 -11.28 4.05
C VAL A 112 1.86 -10.31 3.41
N VAL A 113 3.16 -10.58 3.52
CA VAL A 113 4.21 -9.76 2.90
C VAL A 113 3.98 -9.62 1.39
N ARG A 114 3.72 -10.75 0.70
CA ARG A 114 3.48 -10.73 -0.74
C ARG A 114 2.31 -9.83 -1.12
N HIS A 115 1.20 -9.96 -0.39
CA HIS A 115 0.02 -9.16 -0.62
C HIS A 115 0.27 -7.67 -0.35
N LEU A 116 0.95 -7.35 0.75
CA LEU A 116 1.29 -5.96 1.08
C LEU A 116 2.22 -5.34 0.05
N CYS A 117 3.22 -6.07 -0.48
CA CYS A 117 4.04 -5.57 -1.58
C CYS A 117 3.20 -5.25 -2.82
N GLU A 118 2.26 -6.12 -3.18
CA GLU A 118 1.40 -5.92 -4.35
C GLU A 118 0.44 -4.73 -4.16
N ARG A 119 -0.15 -4.56 -2.97
CA ARG A 119 -1.14 -3.49 -2.71
C ARG A 119 -0.51 -2.14 -2.37
N LEU A 120 0.59 -2.12 -1.61
CA LEU A 120 1.22 -0.87 -1.18
C LEU A 120 2.25 -0.37 -2.20
N LEU A 121 3.07 -1.26 -2.74
CA LEU A 121 4.13 -0.88 -3.70
C LEU A 121 3.68 -1.01 -5.16
N GLY A 122 2.53 -1.63 -5.42
CA GLY A 122 2.02 -1.83 -6.78
C GLY A 122 2.89 -2.78 -7.62
N ARG A 123 3.72 -3.61 -6.99
CA ARG A 123 4.64 -4.53 -7.66
C ARG A 123 4.68 -5.90 -6.99
N LYS A 124 5.13 -6.91 -7.72
CA LYS A 124 5.39 -8.24 -7.17
C LYS A 124 6.67 -8.25 -6.34
N VAL A 125 6.74 -9.19 -5.40
CA VAL A 125 7.96 -9.44 -4.61
C VAL A 125 9.13 -9.86 -5.49
N ASN A 126 10.33 -9.44 -5.12
CA ASN A 126 11.61 -9.74 -5.74
C ASN A 126 12.09 -11.12 -5.31
N GLY A 127 11.42 -12.14 -5.85
CA GLY A 127 11.72 -13.53 -5.56
C GLY A 127 11.43 -13.91 -4.10
N LYS A 128 12.02 -15.02 -3.66
CA LYS A 128 11.82 -15.55 -2.30
C LYS A 128 12.63 -14.79 -1.24
N GLY A 129 13.74 -14.16 -1.61
CA GLY A 129 14.59 -13.43 -0.66
C GLY A 129 13.88 -12.25 -0.02
N GLU A 130 13.19 -11.42 -0.81
CA GLU A 130 12.37 -10.31 -0.30
C GLU A 130 11.26 -10.82 0.62
N GLU A 131 10.57 -11.89 0.22
CA GLU A 131 9.48 -12.49 1.03
C GLU A 131 9.98 -12.98 2.40
N LEU A 132 11.11 -13.68 2.44
CA LEU A 132 11.69 -14.18 3.68
C LEU A 132 12.16 -13.03 4.58
N SER A 133 12.84 -12.05 3.99
CA SER A 133 13.38 -10.91 4.74
C SER A 133 12.29 -10.09 5.44
N TRP A 134 11.16 -9.86 4.79
CA TRP A 134 10.06 -9.09 5.39
C TRP A 134 9.14 -9.92 6.28
N SER A 135 9.18 -11.25 6.20
CA SER A 135 8.29 -12.13 6.98
C SER A 135 8.62 -12.22 8.47
N ILE A 136 9.82 -11.77 8.85
CA ILE A 136 10.36 -11.77 10.22
C ILE A 136 10.24 -10.41 10.92
N VAL A 137 9.83 -9.36 10.18
CA VAL A 137 9.60 -8.01 10.70
C VAL A 137 8.19 -7.91 11.29
#